data_AF-A0A2I8VLL9-F1
#
_entry.id   AF-A0A2I8VLL9-F1
#
_cell.length_a   1.000
_cell.length_b   1.000
_cell.length_c   1.000
_cell.angle_alpha   90.00
_cell.angle_beta   90.00
_cell.angle_gamma   90.00
#
_symmetry.space_group_name_H-M   'P 1'
#
loop_
_entity.id
_entity.type
_entity.pdbx_description
1 polymer ?
#
loop_
_entity_poly.entity_id
_entity_poly.type
_entity_poly.pdbx_seq_one_letter_code
_entity_poly.pdbx_strand_id
1 'polypeptide(L)'
;MTCFEWFISLTTLLLTNERAPARRALLVAVLLVGLFGLCLWYGTYGIAPDLGAYPTEQAVGPFPEEYVGDPVVLAGTVVGTDPVEIRIDGGGGHHRTITVTDFSAPVQRGDQLRVFGTLVDRDTVRTTNGFTVPPENYLYTYTVSFVAGLWVLVRLVGQWRLDPTGLVRRRAPRGLDDVRRRLTGDDDA
;
A
#
# COMPACT_ATOMS: atom_id res chain seq x y z
N MET A 1 5.89 -12.45 27.74
CA MET A 1 4.70 -12.82 26.94
C MET A 1 3.44 -12.54 27.78
N THR A 2 3.25 -11.27 28.19
CA THR A 2 2.23 -10.85 29.18
C THR A 2 1.64 -9.46 28.90
N CYS A 3 2.05 -8.80 27.81
CA CYS A 3 1.58 -7.46 27.45
C CYS A 3 0.31 -7.47 26.57
N PHE A 4 -0.02 -8.62 25.97
CA PHE A 4 -1.10 -8.75 24.98
C PHE A 4 -2.47 -9.01 25.63
N GLU A 5 -2.53 -9.65 26.80
CA GLU A 5 -3.79 -9.99 27.48
C GLU A 5 -4.43 -8.78 28.21
N TRP A 6 -3.62 -7.87 28.76
CA TRP A 6 -4.12 -6.58 29.27
C TRP A 6 -4.73 -5.70 28.18
N PHE A 7 -4.36 -5.94 26.92
CA PHE A 7 -4.81 -5.16 25.77
C PHE A 7 -6.20 -5.58 25.27
N ILE A 8 -6.55 -6.86 25.44
CA ILE A 8 -7.87 -7.39 25.02
C ILE A 8 -8.92 -7.12 26.10
N SER A 9 -8.57 -7.22 27.39
CA SER A 9 -9.55 -7.12 28.48
C SER A 9 -10.10 -5.70 28.71
N LEU A 10 -9.41 -4.65 28.25
CA LEU A 10 -9.92 -3.26 28.29
C LEU A 10 -10.81 -2.91 27.07
N THR A 11 -10.80 -3.76 26.04
CA THR A 11 -11.49 -3.50 24.77
C THR A 11 -12.95 -3.96 24.80
N THR A 12 -13.28 -4.94 25.65
CA THR A 12 -14.63 -5.56 25.69
C THR A 12 -15.66 -4.74 26.47
N LEU A 13 -15.28 -3.84 27.37
CA LEU A 13 -16.23 -3.08 28.21
C LEU A 13 -16.75 -1.77 27.58
N LEU A 14 -16.45 -1.53 26.30
CA LEU A 14 -16.57 -0.22 25.63
C LEU A 14 -17.55 -0.22 24.43
N LEU A 15 -18.50 -1.15 24.40
CA LEU A 15 -19.42 -1.37 23.28
C LEU A 15 -20.91 -1.22 23.66
N THR A 16 -21.30 -0.11 24.27
CA THR A 16 -22.72 0.29 24.32
C THR A 16 -22.88 1.81 24.45
N ASN A 17 -23.04 2.55 23.33
CA ASN A 17 -23.93 3.72 23.26
C ASN A 17 -24.12 4.22 21.80
N GLU A 18 -25.36 4.30 21.33
CA GLU A 18 -25.71 4.00 19.93
C GLU A 18 -26.14 5.17 19.03
N ARG A 19 -26.09 6.44 19.44
CA ARG A 19 -26.71 7.53 18.63
C ARG A 19 -25.79 8.54 17.95
N ALA A 20 -24.48 8.53 18.21
CA ALA A 20 -23.48 9.30 17.46
C ALA A 20 -22.37 8.53 16.68
N PRO A 21 -22.33 7.17 16.63
CA PRO A 21 -21.30 6.45 15.87
C PRO A 21 -21.58 6.43 14.37
N ALA A 22 -22.85 6.42 13.95
CA ALA A 22 -23.24 6.24 12.55
C ALA A 22 -22.71 7.35 11.62
N ARG A 23 -22.82 8.63 12.02
CA ARG A 23 -22.30 9.75 11.21
C ARG A 23 -20.77 9.71 11.06
N ARG A 24 -20.06 9.21 12.06
CA ARG A 24 -18.59 9.11 12.04
C ARG A 24 -18.13 7.96 11.17
N ALA A 25 -18.78 6.81 11.34
CA ALA A 25 -18.59 5.65 10.47
C ALA A 25 -18.90 6.04 9.01
N LEU A 26 -19.94 6.83 8.77
CA LEU A 26 -20.28 7.36 7.45
C LEU A 26 -19.17 8.24 6.87
N LEU A 27 -18.64 9.21 7.62
CA LEU A 27 -17.56 10.08 7.12
C LEU A 27 -16.27 9.30 6.81
N VAL A 28 -15.92 8.34 7.67
CA VAL A 28 -14.76 7.45 7.42
C VAL A 28 -15.02 6.57 6.21
N ALA A 29 -16.22 6.00 6.09
CA ALA A 29 -16.59 5.21 4.92
C ALA A 29 -16.52 6.04 3.64
N VAL A 30 -17.00 7.29 3.66
CA VAL A 30 -16.89 8.22 2.52
C VAL A 30 -15.42 8.52 2.19
N LEU A 31 -14.58 8.78 3.20
CA LEU A 31 -13.15 9.01 2.98
C LEU A 31 -12.46 7.77 2.38
N LEU A 32 -12.76 6.58 2.89
CA LEU A 32 -12.21 5.32 2.39
C LEU A 32 -12.68 5.02 0.97
N VAL A 33 -13.96 5.23 0.68
CA VAL A 33 -14.51 5.10 -0.67
C VAL A 33 -13.90 6.13 -1.61
N GLY A 34 -13.71 7.37 -1.15
CA GLY A 34 -13.04 8.42 -1.93
C GLY A 34 -11.58 8.09 -2.21
N LEU A 35 -10.83 7.61 -1.21
CA LEU A 35 -9.45 7.17 -1.37
C LEU A 35 -9.36 5.96 -2.29
N PHE A 36 -10.23 4.96 -2.10
CA PHE A 36 -10.30 3.80 -2.96
C PHE A 36 -10.64 4.18 -4.40
N GLY A 37 -11.60 5.10 -4.59
CA GLY A 37 -11.92 5.67 -5.89
C GLY A 37 -10.73 6.41 -6.52
N LEU A 38 -9.99 7.19 -5.74
CA LEU A 38 -8.75 7.83 -6.19
C LEU A 38 -7.67 6.81 -6.56
N CYS A 39 -7.51 5.73 -5.80
CA CYS A 39 -6.56 4.67 -6.10
C CYS A 39 -6.92 3.95 -7.40
N LEU A 40 -8.21 3.62 -7.60
CA LEU A 40 -8.70 3.04 -8.85
C LEU A 40 -8.53 3.99 -10.03
N TRP A 41 -8.86 5.27 -9.84
CA TRP A 41 -8.68 6.28 -10.88
C TRP A 41 -7.20 6.50 -11.19
N TYR A 42 -6.33 6.54 -10.18
CA TYR A 42 -4.90 6.61 -10.38
C TYR A 42 -4.39 5.43 -11.21
N GLY A 43 -4.93 4.23 -10.97
CA GLY A 43 -4.65 3.04 -11.77
C GLY A 43 -5.09 3.12 -13.24
N THR A 44 -5.90 4.11 -13.63
CA THR A 44 -6.26 4.36 -15.04
C THR A 44 -5.30 5.28 -15.77
N TYR A 45 -4.35 5.93 -15.08
CA TYR A 45 -3.32 6.70 -15.77
C TYR A 45 -2.41 5.77 -16.56
N GLY A 46 -2.28 6.07 -17.86
CA GLY A 46 -1.43 5.35 -18.78
C GLY A 46 0.04 5.75 -18.69
N ILE A 47 0.80 5.31 -19.69
CA ILE A 47 2.23 5.58 -19.84
C ILE A 47 2.42 7.05 -20.21
N ALA A 48 3.27 7.76 -19.46
CA ALA A 48 3.59 9.17 -19.66
C ALA A 48 5.05 9.43 -19.26
N PRO A 49 6.02 9.17 -20.18
CA PRO A 49 7.45 9.25 -19.86
C PRO A 49 7.89 10.64 -19.37
N ASP A 50 7.28 11.70 -19.88
CA ASP A 50 7.55 13.10 -19.49
C ASP A 50 7.22 13.39 -18.01
N LEU A 51 6.34 12.59 -17.41
CA LEU A 51 5.94 12.67 -16.00
C LEU A 51 6.64 11.62 -15.13
N GLY A 52 7.61 10.87 -15.69
CA GLY A 52 8.31 9.78 -15.02
C GLY A 52 7.53 8.45 -14.97
N ALA A 53 6.42 8.33 -15.70
CA ALA A 53 5.65 7.10 -15.83
C ALA A 53 6.12 6.30 -17.06
N TYR A 54 7.21 5.55 -16.88
CA TYR A 54 7.83 4.75 -17.94
C TYR A 54 7.06 3.45 -18.23
N PRO A 55 7.12 2.93 -19.47
CA PRO A 55 6.63 1.60 -19.81
C PRO A 55 7.25 0.52 -18.90
N THR A 56 6.40 -0.38 -18.42
CA THR A 56 6.79 -1.53 -17.59
C THR A 56 6.74 -2.83 -18.37
N GLU A 57 7.17 -3.95 -17.77
CA GLU A 57 7.10 -5.28 -18.37
C GLU A 57 5.71 -5.64 -18.91
N GLN A 58 4.64 -5.17 -18.28
CA GLN A 58 3.25 -5.44 -18.70
C GLN A 58 2.85 -4.70 -19.99
N ALA A 59 3.47 -3.55 -20.26
CA ALA A 59 3.25 -2.79 -21.48
C ALA A 59 4.18 -3.26 -22.61
N VAL A 60 5.45 -3.51 -22.28
CA VAL A 60 6.49 -3.91 -23.24
C VAL A 60 6.32 -5.36 -23.67
N GLY A 61 5.89 -6.26 -22.79
CA GLY A 61 5.75 -7.69 -23.08
C GLY A 61 4.84 -7.99 -24.29
N PRO A 62 3.61 -7.43 -24.35
CA PRO A 62 2.70 -7.66 -25.46
C PRO A 62 3.11 -6.93 -26.76
N PHE A 63 3.67 -5.72 -26.68
CA PHE A 63 3.93 -4.85 -27.83
C PHE A 63 5.35 -4.23 -27.79
N PRO A 64 6.43 -5.02 -27.80
CA PRO A 64 7.79 -4.51 -27.60
C PRO A 64 8.26 -3.60 -28.72
N GLU A 65 7.82 -3.85 -29.96
CA GLU A 65 8.15 -3.02 -31.12
C GLU A 65 7.71 -1.55 -31.00
N GLU A 66 6.68 -1.25 -30.19
CA GLU A 66 6.21 0.11 -29.97
C GLU A 66 7.16 0.93 -29.09
N TYR A 67 7.96 0.25 -28.26
CA TYR A 67 8.82 0.88 -27.24
C TYR A 67 10.32 0.80 -27.59
N VAL A 68 10.68 0.35 -28.79
CA VAL A 68 12.09 0.32 -29.22
C VAL A 68 12.59 1.75 -29.41
N GLY A 69 13.66 2.09 -28.69
CA GLY A 69 14.23 3.44 -28.61
C GLY A 69 13.81 4.19 -27.35
N ASP A 70 12.79 3.71 -26.62
CA ASP A 70 12.24 4.41 -25.47
C ASP A 70 12.86 3.96 -24.14
N PRO A 71 12.91 4.86 -23.13
CA PRO A 71 13.27 4.49 -21.77
C PRO A 71 12.19 3.61 -21.13
N VAL A 72 12.60 2.46 -20.60
CA VAL A 72 11.72 1.45 -20.00
C VAL A 72 12.20 1.05 -18.60
N VAL A 73 11.28 0.54 -17.79
CA VAL A 73 11.56 0.00 -16.46
C VAL A 73 11.03 -1.42 -16.39
N LEU A 74 11.93 -2.40 -16.41
CA LEU A 74 11.56 -3.81 -16.44
C LEU A 74 11.89 -4.49 -15.11
N ALA A 75 10.94 -5.22 -14.56
CA ALA A 75 11.16 -6.14 -13.45
C ALA A 75 11.03 -7.59 -13.92
N GLY A 76 12.01 -8.44 -13.56
CA GLY A 76 12.02 -9.84 -13.97
C GLY A 76 12.91 -10.72 -13.11
N THR A 77 12.83 -12.03 -13.32
CA THR A 77 13.70 -13.01 -12.66
C THR A 77 14.89 -13.31 -13.55
N VAL A 78 16.10 -13.29 -12.99
CA VAL A 78 17.33 -13.62 -13.72
C VAL A 78 17.34 -15.11 -14.07
N VAL A 79 17.43 -15.44 -15.36
CA VAL A 79 17.53 -16.82 -15.88
C VAL A 79 18.92 -17.14 -16.43
N GLY A 80 19.66 -16.13 -16.88
CA GLY A 80 21.03 -16.21 -17.38
C GLY A 80 21.89 -15.08 -16.82
N THR A 81 23.19 -15.33 -16.67
CA THR A 81 24.14 -14.39 -16.06
C THR A 81 25.31 -14.00 -16.98
N ASP A 82 25.49 -14.69 -18.11
CA ASP A 82 26.50 -14.37 -19.12
C ASP A 82 26.04 -14.87 -20.52
N PRO A 83 25.38 -14.02 -21.33
CA PRO A 83 24.90 -12.67 -21.02
C PRO A 83 23.79 -12.67 -19.95
N VAL A 84 23.55 -11.52 -19.30
CA VAL A 84 22.47 -11.39 -18.31
C VAL A 84 21.13 -11.45 -19.02
N GLU A 85 20.31 -12.43 -18.67
CA GLU A 85 18.99 -12.64 -19.22
C GLU A 85 17.95 -12.60 -18.10
N ILE A 86 16.91 -11.79 -18.28
CA ILE A 86 15.80 -11.69 -17.33
C ILE A 86 14.52 -12.19 -17.98
N ARG A 87 13.76 -12.99 -17.24
CA ARG A 87 12.41 -13.39 -17.60
C ARG A 87 11.43 -12.37 -17.01
N ILE A 88 10.76 -11.64 -17.88
CA ILE A 88 9.71 -10.68 -17.51
C ILE A 88 8.32 -11.32 -17.65
N ASP A 89 7.37 -10.79 -16.89
CA ASP A 89 5.95 -11.12 -17.03
C ASP A 89 5.24 -10.00 -17.77
N GLY A 90 4.85 -10.28 -19.02
CA GLY A 90 4.13 -9.36 -19.90
C GLY A 90 2.66 -9.21 -19.59
N GLY A 91 2.16 -9.85 -18.52
CA GLY A 91 0.73 -9.90 -18.20
C GLY A 91 -0.01 -10.97 -19.01
N GLY A 92 -1.16 -11.40 -18.49
CA GLY A 92 -1.99 -12.42 -19.15
C GLY A 92 -1.36 -13.83 -19.25
N GLY A 93 -0.29 -14.10 -18.49
CA GLY A 93 0.45 -15.36 -18.55
C GLY A 93 1.52 -15.41 -19.65
N HIS A 94 1.78 -14.30 -20.32
CA HIS A 94 2.87 -14.19 -21.30
C HIS A 94 4.18 -13.93 -20.58
N HIS A 95 5.13 -14.87 -20.67
CA HIS A 95 6.49 -14.67 -20.20
C HIS A 95 7.43 -14.47 -21.38
N ARG A 96 8.41 -13.57 -21.22
CA ARG A 96 9.41 -13.30 -22.25
C ARG A 96 10.78 -13.16 -21.62
N THR A 97 11.81 -13.61 -22.33
CA THR A 97 13.20 -13.44 -21.91
C THR A 97 13.79 -12.25 -22.63
N ILE A 98 14.42 -11.34 -21.89
CA ILE A 98 15.07 -10.13 -22.40
C ILE A 98 16.53 -10.17 -21.99
N THR A 99 17.39 -9.84 -22.95
CA THR A 99 18.84 -9.70 -22.75
C THR A 99 19.15 -8.31 -22.22
N VAL A 100 19.91 -8.27 -21.13
CA VAL A 100 20.29 -7.05 -20.43
C VAL A 100 21.77 -6.78 -20.73
N THR A 101 22.05 -5.66 -21.39
CA THR A 101 23.41 -5.22 -21.74
C THR A 101 23.86 -4.06 -20.86
N ASP A 102 25.18 -3.84 -20.79
CA ASP A 102 25.85 -2.80 -19.98
C ASP A 102 25.55 -2.90 -18.46
N PHE A 103 25.30 -4.11 -17.97
CA PHE A 103 25.04 -4.37 -16.55
C PHE A 103 26.29 -4.91 -15.86
N SER A 104 26.77 -4.19 -14.84
CA SER A 104 28.04 -4.47 -14.16
C SER A 104 27.90 -5.03 -12.74
N ALA A 105 26.68 -5.11 -12.20
CA ALA A 105 26.46 -5.62 -10.85
C ALA A 105 26.42 -7.17 -10.86
N PRO A 106 26.94 -7.83 -9.80
CA PRO A 106 26.87 -9.28 -9.68
C PRO A 106 25.40 -9.71 -9.49
N VAL A 107 24.92 -10.58 -10.38
CA VAL A 107 23.58 -11.19 -10.33
C VAL A 107 23.69 -12.70 -10.32
N GLN A 108 22.78 -13.34 -9.59
CA GLN A 108 22.66 -14.79 -9.55
C GLN A 108 21.36 -15.23 -10.25
N ARG A 109 21.36 -16.44 -10.80
CA ARG A 109 20.13 -17.03 -11.34
C ARG A 109 19.10 -17.16 -10.22
N GLY A 110 17.87 -16.75 -10.51
CA GLY A 110 16.77 -16.74 -9.54
C GLY A 110 16.60 -15.40 -8.81
N ASP A 111 17.55 -14.48 -8.90
CA ASP A 111 17.40 -13.14 -8.33
C ASP A 111 16.28 -12.38 -9.05
N GLN A 112 15.57 -11.54 -8.32
CA GLN A 112 14.63 -10.60 -8.90
C GLN A 112 15.34 -9.29 -9.20
N LEU A 113 15.44 -8.94 -10.47
CA LEU A 113 16.17 -7.78 -10.96
C LEU A 113 15.17 -6.74 -11.46
N ARG A 114 15.38 -5.48 -11.05
CA ARG A 114 14.69 -4.33 -11.60
C ARG A 114 15.69 -3.48 -12.38
N VAL A 115 15.44 -3.33 -13.67
CA VAL A 115 16.33 -2.68 -14.65
C VAL A 115 15.67 -1.41 -15.17
N PHE A 116 16.44 -0.33 -15.18
CA PHE A 116 16.12 0.96 -15.79
C PHE A 116 17.04 1.14 -16.98
N GLY A 117 16.49 1.32 -18.17
CA GLY A 117 17.30 1.39 -19.37
C GLY A 117 16.50 1.82 -20.58
N THR A 118 17.11 1.68 -21.75
CA THR A 118 16.45 1.90 -23.03
C THR A 118 16.31 0.58 -23.75
N LEU A 119 15.12 0.30 -24.28
CA LEU A 119 14.89 -0.87 -25.12
C LEU A 119 15.55 -0.62 -26.48
N VAL A 120 16.67 -1.27 -26.77
CA VAL A 120 17.44 -1.04 -28.01
C VAL A 120 16.92 -1.93 -29.14
N ASP A 121 16.44 -3.12 -28.79
CA ASP A 121 15.82 -4.07 -29.70
C ASP A 121 14.69 -4.80 -28.96
N ARG A 122 13.84 -5.55 -29.69
CA ARG A 122 12.65 -6.24 -29.15
C ARG A 122 12.95 -7.11 -27.93
N ASP A 123 14.15 -7.68 -27.87
CA ASP A 123 14.60 -8.57 -26.80
C ASP A 123 15.89 -8.07 -26.12
N THR A 124 16.29 -6.81 -26.33
CA THR A 124 17.54 -6.26 -25.79
C THR A 124 17.32 -4.91 -25.13
N VAL A 125 17.63 -4.83 -23.83
CA VAL A 125 17.66 -3.57 -23.08
C VAL A 125 19.11 -3.19 -22.81
N ARG A 126 19.45 -1.93 -23.12
CA ARG A 126 20.66 -1.29 -22.63
C ARG A 126 20.39 -0.69 -21.26
N THR A 127 21.10 -1.18 -20.25
CA THR A 127 20.88 -0.75 -18.88
C THR A 127 21.57 0.57 -18.61
N THR A 128 20.85 1.49 -17.97
CA THR A 128 21.43 2.70 -17.37
C THR A 128 21.66 2.49 -15.88
N ASN A 129 20.74 1.81 -15.19
CA ASN A 129 20.85 1.45 -13.79
C ASN A 129 20.01 0.20 -13.50
N GLY A 130 20.42 -0.63 -12.56
CA GLY A 130 19.60 -1.75 -12.12
C GLY A 130 20.01 -2.22 -10.74
N PHE A 131 19.05 -2.74 -10.00
CA PHE A 131 19.26 -3.25 -8.66
C PHE A 131 18.47 -4.54 -8.44
N THR A 132 19.06 -5.43 -7.64
CA THR A 132 18.39 -6.63 -7.18
C THR A 132 17.43 -6.27 -6.05
N VAL A 133 16.21 -6.78 -6.17
CA VAL A 133 15.15 -6.57 -5.18
C VAL A 133 14.94 -7.91 -4.49
N PRO A 134 15.28 -8.06 -3.20
CA PRO A 134 14.93 -9.26 -2.46
C PRO A 134 13.40 -9.39 -2.45
N PRO A 135 12.82 -10.52 -2.86
CA PRO A 135 11.37 -10.74 -2.84
C PRO A 135 10.81 -10.88 -1.42
N GLU A 136 11.66 -10.80 -0.39
CA GLU A 136 11.31 -11.12 0.98
C GLU A 136 10.40 -10.05 1.60
N ASN A 137 9.17 -10.49 1.92
CA ASN A 137 8.22 -9.87 2.83
C ASN A 137 7.45 -8.62 2.38
N TYR A 138 7.12 -8.50 1.08
CA TYR A 138 6.07 -7.58 0.63
C TYR A 138 4.74 -7.83 1.36
N LEU A 139 4.32 -9.10 1.50
CA LEU A 139 3.09 -9.47 2.20
C LEU A 139 3.09 -9.03 3.67
N TYR A 140 4.19 -9.23 4.38
CA TYR A 140 4.35 -8.78 5.76
C TYR A 140 4.24 -7.25 5.85
N THR A 141 4.92 -6.53 4.97
CA THR A 141 4.93 -5.06 4.95
C THR A 141 3.53 -4.50 4.67
N TYR A 142 2.82 -5.04 3.68
CA TYR A 142 1.45 -4.63 3.39
C TYR A 142 0.49 -4.96 4.54
N THR A 143 0.60 -6.15 5.13
CA THR A 143 -0.28 -6.58 6.22
C THR A 143 -0.09 -5.71 7.46
N VAL A 144 1.16 -5.49 7.88
CA VAL A 144 1.46 -4.65 9.04
C VAL A 144 1.04 -3.21 8.80
N SER A 145 1.30 -2.65 7.61
CA SER A 145 0.90 -1.28 7.27
C SER A 145 -0.63 -1.13 7.27
N PHE A 146 -1.35 -2.12 6.74
CA PHE A 146 -2.81 -2.13 6.72
C PHE A 146 -3.40 -2.20 8.13
N VAL A 147 -2.89 -3.11 8.98
CA VAL A 147 -3.34 -3.26 10.37
C VAL A 147 -3.03 -2.00 11.19
N ALA A 148 -1.84 -1.42 11.02
CA ALA A 148 -1.46 -0.18 11.69
C ALA A 148 -2.35 1.00 11.25
N GLY A 149 -2.66 1.09 9.95
CA GLY A 149 -3.59 2.09 9.42
C GLY A 149 -4.98 1.95 10.01
N LEU A 150 -5.53 0.73 10.02
CA LEU A 150 -6.83 0.44 10.61
C LEU A 150 -6.86 0.75 12.12
N TRP A 151 -5.78 0.43 12.84
CA TRP A 151 -5.63 0.72 14.25
C TRP A 151 -5.65 2.22 14.56
N VAL A 152 -4.84 3.01 13.84
CA VAL A 152 -4.81 4.47 13.98
C VAL A 152 -6.18 5.06 13.64
N LEU A 153 -6.84 4.55 12.62
CA LEU A 153 -8.17 4.99 12.20
C LEU A 153 -9.22 4.76 13.31
N VAL A 154 -9.26 3.55 13.89
CA VAL A 154 -10.16 3.24 15.01
C VAL A 154 -9.90 4.17 16.20
N ARG A 155 -8.62 4.42 16.52
CA ARG A 155 -8.25 5.30 17.64
C ARG A 155 -8.62 6.76 17.38
N LEU A 156 -8.40 7.25 16.17
CA LEU A 156 -8.75 8.63 15.77
C LEU A 156 -10.26 8.84 15.90
N VAL A 157 -11.06 7.90 15.41
CA VAL A 157 -12.53 7.95 15.52
C VAL A 157 -12.99 7.87 16.97
N GLY A 158 -12.29 7.09 17.80
CA GLY A 158 -12.57 6.93 19.23
C GLY A 158 -12.24 8.18 20.06
N GLN A 159 -11.19 8.93 19.72
CA GLN A 159 -10.69 10.04 20.54
C GLN A 159 -11.27 11.42 20.18
N TRP A 160 -11.72 11.65 18.94
CA TRP A 160 -12.20 12.97 18.50
C TRP A 160 -13.72 13.14 18.64
N ARG A 161 -14.17 14.32 19.07
CA ARG A 161 -15.57 14.75 18.99
C ARG A 161 -15.65 15.87 17.95
N LEU A 162 -16.29 15.58 16.82
CA LEU A 162 -16.64 16.57 15.80
C LEU A 162 -17.97 17.21 16.21
N ASP A 163 -17.90 18.45 16.71
CA ASP A 163 -19.06 19.32 16.87
C ASP A 163 -19.32 20.04 15.53
N PRO A 164 -20.56 20.46 15.22
CA PRO A 164 -20.88 21.18 13.97
C PRO A 164 -20.07 22.47 13.77
N THR A 165 -19.48 23.01 14.84
CA THR A 165 -18.75 24.28 14.85
C THR A 165 -17.23 24.13 14.99
N GLY A 166 -16.67 22.91 15.06
CA GLY A 166 -15.22 22.72 15.04
C GLY A 166 -14.68 21.39 15.58
N LEU A 167 -13.39 21.15 15.33
CA LEU A 167 -12.60 20.04 15.85
C LEU A 167 -12.13 20.33 17.28
N VAL A 168 -12.75 19.70 18.30
CA VAL A 168 -12.32 19.87 19.69
C VAL A 168 -11.69 18.58 20.24
N ARG A 169 -10.43 18.68 20.68
CA ARG A 169 -9.73 17.62 21.42
C ARG A 169 -10.42 17.40 22.78
N ARG A 170 -10.86 16.18 23.09
CA ARG A 170 -11.45 15.87 24.40
C ARG A 170 -10.44 16.14 25.53
N ARG A 171 -10.79 16.99 26.49
CA ARG A 171 -9.97 17.31 27.68
C ARG A 171 -10.37 16.58 28.97
N ALA A 172 -11.58 16.03 29.07
CA ALA A 172 -12.05 15.43 30.31
C ALA A 172 -12.13 13.89 30.23
N PRO A 173 -11.43 13.15 31.10
CA PRO A 173 -11.80 11.78 31.43
C PRO A 173 -13.22 11.78 32.01
N ARG A 174 -14.03 10.76 31.71
CA ARG A 174 -15.27 10.56 32.47
C ARG A 174 -14.88 10.13 33.88
N GLY A 175 -15.04 11.03 34.84
CA GLY A 175 -14.84 10.73 36.25
C GLY A 175 -15.82 9.65 36.69
N LEU A 176 -15.36 8.74 37.55
CA LEU A 176 -16.17 7.70 38.18
C LEU A 176 -17.42 8.26 38.87
N ASP A 177 -17.42 9.55 39.21
CA ASP A 177 -18.54 10.26 39.81
C ASP A 177 -19.80 10.28 38.92
N ASP A 178 -19.65 10.35 37.59
CA ASP A 178 -20.81 10.30 36.67
C ASP A 178 -21.42 8.89 36.60
N VAL A 179 -20.58 7.86 36.78
CA VAL A 179 -21.01 6.46 36.82
C VAL A 179 -21.65 6.18 38.18
N ARG A 180 -21.05 6.68 39.27
CA ARG A 180 -21.60 6.62 40.62
C ARG A 180 -22.96 7.30 40.67
N ARG A 181 -23.11 8.52 40.16
CA ARG A 181 -24.37 9.28 40.20
C ARG A 181 -25.51 8.56 39.47
N ARG A 182 -25.22 7.87 38.36
CA ARG A 182 -26.19 7.02 37.63
C ARG A 182 -26.53 5.71 38.34
N LEU A 183 -25.56 5.10 39.03
CA LEU A 183 -25.80 3.87 39.79
C LEU A 183 -26.52 4.13 41.12
N THR A 184 -26.35 5.32 41.69
CA THR A 184 -26.98 5.70 42.97
C THR A 184 -28.42 6.19 42.78
N GLY A 185 -28.92 6.29 41.55
CA GLY A 185 -30.35 6.54 41.28
C GLY A 185 -30.86 7.83 41.90
N ASP A 186 -30.08 8.91 41.86
CA ASP A 186 -30.50 10.22 42.36
C ASP A 186 -31.27 10.98 41.25
N ASP A 187 -32.27 10.28 40.68
CA ASP A 187 -33.26 10.79 39.73
C ASP A 187 -34.64 10.86 40.42
N ASP A 188 -34.68 11.26 41.69
CA ASP A 188 -35.91 11.56 42.43
C ASP A 188 -35.79 12.91 43.17
N ALA A 189 -36.02 14.02 42.44
CA ALA A 189 -36.75 15.24 42.87
C ALA A 189 -36.54 16.42 41.88
#